data_AF-A0A0S8BQ29-F1
#
_entry.id   AF-A0A0S8BQ29-F1
#
_cell.length_a   1.000
_cell.length_b   1.000
_cell.length_c   1.000
_cell.angle_alpha   90.00
_cell.angle_beta   90.00
_cell.angle_gamma   90.00
#
_symmetry.space_group_name_H-M   'P 1'
#
loop_
_entity.id
_entity.type
_entity.pdbx_description
1 polymer ?
#
loop_
_entity_poly.entity_id
_entity_poly.type
_entity_poly.pdbx_seq_one_letter_code
_entity_poly.pdbx_strand_id
1 'polypeptide(L)'
;MKLPIPRLQTVINVAAGLLLILYDELTGGEDIKKESDDLTKISGIGPAYAQRLNEAGVVTYGQLAGLSPQRIREILHISEWQGDPEAWIGQAKELA
;
A
#
# COMPACT_ATOMS: atom_id res chain seq x y z
N MET A 1 -35.63 43.41 7.70
CA MET A 1 -34.49 43.03 6.84
C MET A 1 -34.53 41.53 6.61
N LYS A 2 -34.87 41.08 5.39
CA LYS A 2 -34.78 39.65 5.03
C LYS A 2 -33.44 39.46 4.34
N LEU A 3 -32.55 38.69 4.96
CA LEU A 3 -31.31 38.25 4.32
C LEU A 3 -31.70 37.45 3.06
N PRO A 4 -31.16 37.77 1.87
CA PRO A 4 -31.47 37.01 0.66
C PRO A 4 -30.94 35.58 0.82
N ILE A 5 -31.82 34.59 0.65
CA ILE A 5 -31.43 33.17 0.65
C ILE A 5 -30.63 32.93 -0.63
N PRO A 6 -29.33 32.55 -0.54
CA PRO A 6 -28.55 32.27 -1.73
C PRO A 6 -29.15 31.09 -2.51
N ARG A 7 -29.11 31.16 -3.84
CA ARG A 7 -29.56 30.04 -4.69
C ARG A 7 -28.74 28.81 -4.34
N LEU A 8 -29.40 27.66 -4.23
CA LEU A 8 -28.77 26.37 -3.88
C LEU A 8 -27.51 26.09 -4.72
N GLN A 9 -27.48 26.51 -5.99
CA GLN A 9 -26.32 26.37 -6.87
C GLN A 9 -25.07 27.13 -6.38
N THR A 10 -25.22 28.31 -5.77
CA THR A 10 -24.10 29.08 -5.22
C THR A 10 -23.49 28.38 -4.01
N VAL A 11 -24.33 27.84 -3.13
CA VAL A 11 -23.89 27.06 -1.97
C VAL A 11 -23.19 25.77 -2.41
N ILE A 12 -23.71 25.10 -3.44
CA ILE A 12 -23.10 23.90 -4.03
C ILE A 12 -21.72 24.21 -4.64
N ASN A 13 -21.59 25.30 -5.41
CA ASN A 13 -20.32 25.64 -6.06
C ASN A 13 -19.24 26.06 -5.04
N VAL A 14 -19.62 26.74 -3.96
CA VAL A 14 -18.70 27.12 -2.87
C VAL A 14 -18.29 25.91 -2.03
N ALA A 15 -19.24 25.02 -1.71
CA ALA A 15 -18.96 23.76 -1.01
C ALA A 15 -18.08 22.82 -1.85
N ALA A 16 -18.30 22.75 -3.17
CA ALA A 16 -17.48 21.94 -4.08
C ALA A 16 -16.02 22.42 -4.11
N GLY A 17 -15.77 23.73 -4.09
CA GLY A 17 -14.41 24.28 -4.00
C GLY A 17 -13.71 23.97 -2.68
N LEU A 18 -14.44 24.03 -1.56
CA LEU A 18 -13.91 23.69 -0.24
C LEU A 18 -13.67 22.17 -0.09
N LEU A 19 -14.57 21.36 -0.65
CA LEU A 19 -14.51 19.91 -0.60
C LEU A 19 -13.37 19.36 -1.47
N LEU A 20 -13.08 19.97 -2.63
CA LEU A 20 -11.94 19.59 -3.48
C LEU A 20 -10.59 19.81 -2.80
N ILE A 21 -10.42 20.91 -2.06
CA ILE A 21 -9.19 21.21 -1.32
C ILE A 21 -8.97 20.21 -0.17
N LEU A 22 -10.05 19.79 0.50
CA LEU A 22 -9.97 18.80 1.57
C LEU A 22 -9.70 17.38 1.05
N TYR A 23 -10.08 17.06 -0.19
CA TYR A 23 -9.69 15.79 -0.80
C TYR A 23 -8.20 15.76 -1.14
N ASP A 24 -7.62 16.86 -1.64
CA ASP A 24 -6.19 16.94 -1.95
C ASP A 24 -5.31 16.72 -0.69
N GLU A 25 -5.75 17.23 0.46
CA GLU A 25 -5.06 17.02 1.75
C GLU A 25 -5.28 15.61 2.34
N LEU A 26 -6.41 14.95 2.06
CA LEU A 26 -6.67 13.56 2.47
C LEU A 26 -6.06 12.52 1.52
N THR A 27 -5.72 12.91 0.30
CA THR A 27 -4.99 12.10 -0.68
C THR A 27 -3.69 12.81 -1.01
N GLY A 28 -2.78 12.86 -0.04
CA GLY A 28 -1.40 13.24 -0.26
C GLY A 28 -0.82 12.42 -1.42
N GLY A 29 -0.86 13.01 -2.61
CA GLY A 29 -0.28 12.52 -3.85
C GLY A 29 1.23 12.68 -3.82
N GLU A 30 1.86 12.15 -2.78
CA GLU A 30 3.26 11.77 -2.85
C GLU A 30 3.25 10.28 -3.18
N ASP A 31 3.36 9.97 -4.47
CA ASP A 31 3.98 8.72 -4.89
C ASP A 31 5.40 8.70 -4.30
N ILE A 32 5.48 8.35 -3.01
CA ILE A 32 6.72 7.93 -2.38
C ILE A 32 7.11 6.64 -3.09
N LYS A 33 7.85 6.76 -4.18
CA LYS A 33 8.75 5.70 -4.63
C LYS A 33 9.75 5.47 -3.50
N LYS A 34 9.31 4.77 -2.45
CA LYS A 34 10.21 4.12 -1.52
C LYS A 34 11.07 3.23 -2.40
N GLU A 35 12.39 3.45 -2.36
CA GLU A 35 13.34 2.59 -3.08
C GLU A 35 12.97 1.14 -2.76
N SER A 36 12.90 0.30 -3.79
CA SER A 36 12.58 -1.12 -3.61
C SER A 36 13.62 -1.72 -2.66
N ASP A 37 13.14 -2.35 -1.60
CA ASP A 37 14.00 -3.10 -0.71
C ASP A 37 14.48 -4.38 -1.42
N ASP A 38 15.68 -4.84 -1.05
CA ASP A 38 16.20 -6.11 -1.52
C ASP A 38 15.59 -7.27 -0.73
N LEU A 39 14.42 -7.75 -1.17
CA LEU A 39 13.72 -8.86 -0.52
C LEU A 39 14.53 -10.17 -0.45
N THR A 40 15.63 -10.30 -1.22
CA THR A 40 16.52 -11.47 -1.15
C THR A 40 17.36 -11.51 0.14
N LYS A 41 17.35 -10.43 0.93
CA LYS A 41 17.92 -10.40 2.29
C LYS A 41 17.16 -11.26 3.29
N ILE A 42 15.91 -11.59 3.01
CA ILE A 42 15.10 -12.47 3.85
C ILE A 42 15.47 -13.93 3.53
N SER A 43 15.87 -14.67 4.56
CA SER A 43 16.29 -16.06 4.41
C SER A 43 15.14 -16.93 3.86
N GLY A 44 15.39 -17.61 2.75
CA GLY A 44 14.40 -18.42 2.03
C GLY A 44 13.70 -17.71 0.88
N ILE A 45 13.87 -16.39 0.72
CA ILE A 45 13.43 -15.64 -0.46
C ILE A 45 14.58 -15.57 -1.47
N GLY A 46 14.53 -16.43 -2.48
CA GLY A 46 15.45 -16.35 -3.62
C GLY A 46 15.03 -15.28 -4.65
N PRO A 47 15.89 -15.00 -5.66
CA PRO A 47 15.60 -14.01 -6.71
C PRO A 47 14.26 -14.22 -7.41
N ALA A 48 13.84 -15.47 -7.63
CA ALA A 48 12.57 -15.80 -8.28
C ALA A 48 11.35 -15.42 -7.42
N TYR A 49 11.42 -15.59 -6.10
CA TYR A 49 10.34 -15.19 -5.19
C TYR A 49 10.30 -13.68 -5.02
N ALA A 50 11.47 -13.02 -4.89
CA ALA A 50 11.56 -11.57 -4.87
C ALA A 50 10.96 -10.95 -6.14
N GLN A 51 11.26 -11.51 -7.32
CA GLN A 51 10.66 -11.05 -8.58
C GLN A 51 9.12 -11.16 -8.56
N ARG A 52 8.57 -12.31 -8.16
CA ARG A 52 7.10 -12.49 -8.09
C ARG A 52 6.43 -11.54 -7.10
N LEU A 53 7.07 -11.30 -5.96
CA LEU A 53 6.59 -10.31 -4.98
C LEU A 53 6.59 -8.90 -5.57
N ASN A 54 7.68 -8.51 -6.25
CA ASN A 54 7.77 -7.22 -6.92
C ASN A 54 6.72 -7.06 -8.03
N GLU A 55 6.49 -8.11 -8.84
CA GLU A 55 5.44 -8.14 -9.86
C GLU A 55 4.03 -8.02 -9.24
N ALA A 56 3.84 -8.50 -8.02
CA ALA A 56 2.62 -8.33 -7.23
C ALA A 56 2.54 -6.97 -6.49
N GLY A 57 3.51 -6.06 -6.68
CA GLY A 57 3.56 -4.74 -6.05
C GLY A 57 4.12 -4.73 -4.63
N VAL A 58 4.66 -5.85 -4.16
CA VAL A 58 5.32 -5.99 -2.86
C VAL A 58 6.80 -5.76 -3.04
N VAL A 59 7.23 -4.51 -2.90
CA VAL A 59 8.59 -4.04 -3.21
C VAL A 59 9.37 -3.59 -1.97
N THR A 60 8.75 -3.60 -0.79
CA THR A 60 9.38 -3.16 0.47
C THR A 60 9.16 -4.17 1.58
N TYR A 61 10.05 -4.19 2.58
CA TYR A 61 9.92 -5.05 3.76
C TYR A 61 8.62 -4.76 4.52
N GLY A 62 8.25 -3.47 4.65
CA GLY A 62 7.01 -3.07 5.31
C GLY A 62 5.75 -3.59 4.61
N GLN A 63 5.73 -3.62 3.28
CA GLN A 63 4.63 -4.23 2.53
C GLN A 63 4.55 -5.74 2.76
N LEU A 64 5.69 -6.43 2.69
CA LEU A 64 5.75 -7.87 2.93
C LEU A 64 5.33 -8.23 4.36
N ALA A 65 5.80 -7.47 5.35
CA ALA A 65 5.45 -7.62 6.77
C ALA A 65 3.96 -7.42 7.06
N GLY A 66 3.25 -6.66 6.22
CA GLY A 66 1.82 -6.41 6.32
C GLY A 66 0.92 -7.47 5.67
N LEU A 67 1.49 -8.43 4.93
CA LEU A 67 0.73 -9.49 4.29
C LEU A 67 0.39 -10.62 5.25
N SER A 68 -0.65 -11.39 4.91
CA SER A 68 -0.91 -12.68 5.54
C SER A 68 -0.05 -13.78 4.92
N PRO A 69 0.32 -14.83 5.68
CA PRO A 69 1.01 -15.99 5.14
C PRO A 69 0.30 -16.62 3.93
N GLN A 70 -1.03 -16.70 3.97
CA GLN A 70 -1.85 -17.22 2.88
C GLN A 70 -1.69 -16.37 1.62
N ARG A 71 -1.70 -15.04 1.76
CA ARG A 71 -1.52 -14.14 0.63
C ARG A 71 -0.14 -14.28 -0.01
N ILE A 72 0.89 -14.46 0.79
CA ILE A 72 2.25 -14.72 0.29
C ILE A 72 2.28 -16.05 -0.49
N ARG A 73 1.65 -17.11 0.03
CA ARG A 73 1.53 -18.41 -0.67
C ARG A 73 0.81 -18.26 -2.01
N GLU A 74 -0.27 -17.49 -2.06
CA GLU A 74 -1.01 -17.18 -3.29
C GLU A 74 -0.15 -16.46 -4.33
N ILE A 75 0.58 -15.42 -3.93
CA ILE A 75 1.45 -14.63 -4.81
C ILE A 75 2.60 -15.48 -5.35
N LEU A 76 3.21 -16.28 -4.48
CA LEU A 76 4.39 -17.06 -4.83
C LEU A 76 4.05 -18.40 -5.50
N HIS A 77 2.78 -18.81 -5.47
CA HIS A 77 2.31 -20.12 -5.93
C HIS A 77 3.08 -21.29 -5.31
N ILE A 78 3.30 -21.23 -3.99
CA ILE A 78 4.06 -22.23 -3.23
C ILE A 78 3.16 -23.08 -2.33
N SER A 79 3.54 -24.33 -2.16
CA SER A 79 2.99 -25.24 -1.16
C SER A 79 3.68 -25.06 0.20
N GLU A 80 3.06 -25.58 1.28
CA GLU A 80 3.54 -25.46 2.66
C GLU A 80 4.99 -25.92 2.90
N TRP A 81 5.50 -26.85 2.09
CA TRP A 81 6.85 -27.40 2.25
C TRP A 81 7.93 -26.63 1.46
N GLN A 82 7.55 -25.65 0.64
CA GLN A 82 8.45 -24.91 -0.24
C GLN A 82 8.94 -23.58 0.35
N GLY A 83 8.38 -23.14 1.47
CA GLY A 83 8.74 -21.89 2.12
C GLY A 83 7.99 -21.69 3.43
N ASP A 84 8.44 -20.72 4.21
CA ASP A 84 7.88 -20.36 5.52
C ASP A 84 7.50 -18.86 5.52
N PRO A 85 6.30 -18.51 5.01
CA PRO A 85 5.84 -17.12 4.95
C PRO A 85 5.78 -16.44 6.31
N GLU A 86 5.46 -17.18 7.38
CA GLU A 86 5.43 -16.70 8.75
C GLU A 86 6.84 -16.22 9.18
N ALA A 87 7.88 -17.00 8.89
CA ALA A 87 9.26 -16.61 9.14
C ALA A 87 9.72 -15.42 8.28
N TRP A 88 9.25 -15.34 7.02
CA TRP A 88 9.55 -14.21 6.14
C TRP A 88 8.91 -12.91 6.62
N ILE A 89 7.66 -12.95 7.08
CA ILE A 89 6.98 -11.81 7.70
C ILE A 89 7.73 -11.36 8.95
N GLY A 90 8.20 -12.30 9.77
CA GLY A 90 9.00 -12.01 10.96
C GLY A 90 10.27 -11.23 10.61
N GLN A 91 11.09 -11.75 9.70
CA GLN A 91 12.32 -11.08 9.24
C GLN A 91 12.04 -9.74 8.55
N ALA A 92 10.97 -9.65 7.76
CA ALA A 92 10.58 -8.40 7.12
C ALA A 92 10.27 -7.30 8.15
N LYS A 93 9.67 -7.64 9.29
CA LYS A 93 9.41 -6.67 10.38
C LYS A 93 10.69 -6.17 11.06
N GLU A 94 11.74 -6.98 11.09
CA GLU A 94 13.04 -6.60 11.66
C GLU A 94 13.84 -5.68 10.72
N LEU A 95 13.57 -5.77 9.41
CA LEU A 95 14.27 -5.01 8.37
C LEU A 95 13.53 -3.72 7.93
N ALA A 96 12.22 -3.62 8.24
CA ALA A 96 11.34 -2.51 7.83
C ALA A 96 11.54 -1.23 8.64
#